data_AF-A0AAE3G8Z0-F1
#
_entry.id   AF-A0AAE3G8Z0-F1
#
_cell.length_a   1.000
_cell.length_b   1.000
_cell.length_c   1.000
_cell.angle_alpha   90.00
_cell.angle_beta   90.00
_cell.angle_gamma   90.00
#
_symmetry.space_group_name_H-M   'P 1'
#
loop_
_entity.id
_entity.type
_entity.pdbx_description
1 polymer ?
#
loop_
_entity_poly.entity_id
_entity_poly.type
_entity_poly.pdbx_seq_one_letter_code
_entity_poly.pdbx_strand_id
1 'polypeptide(L)'
;MKTVTVERRVNDVGGLDGGAIDRHEHPKTLFEQRVDALVMLLIHPEIGAFKVDALRRMVEQNSAEDYATLGYYQKWVRAVRDLLIEQEILTPEEIEKKLAEVRARYAEGGS
;
A
#
# COMPACT_ATOMS: atom_id res chain seq x y z
N MET A 1 23.85 -32.20 -0.28
CA MET A 1 23.27 -31.11 -1.07
C MET A 1 21.97 -30.71 -0.39
N LYS A 2 21.88 -29.52 0.23
CA LYS A 2 20.62 -29.05 0.81
C LYS A 2 19.77 -28.49 -0.32
N THR A 3 18.59 -29.05 -0.53
CA THR A 3 17.61 -28.48 -1.45
C THR A 3 17.22 -27.10 -0.91
N VAL A 4 17.58 -26.03 -1.64
CA VAL A 4 17.07 -24.70 -1.35
C VAL A 4 15.68 -24.65 -1.96
N THR A 5 14.65 -24.79 -1.11
CA THR A 5 13.28 -24.49 -1.52
C THR A 5 13.18 -22.97 -1.63
N VAL A 6 13.08 -22.45 -2.85
CA VAL A 6 12.75 -21.03 -3.05
C VAL A 6 11.27 -20.88 -2.71
N GLU A 7 10.98 -20.24 -1.58
CA GLU A 7 9.61 -19.90 -1.20
C GLU A 7 9.08 -18.83 -2.16
N ARG A 8 7.96 -19.12 -2.84
CA ARG A 8 7.29 -18.22 -3.78
C ARG A 8 6.75 -17.01 -3.01
N ARG A 9 7.02 -15.79 -3.48
CA ARG A 9 6.45 -14.57 -2.90
C ARG A 9 4.97 -14.41 -3.26
N VAL A 10 4.23 -13.68 -2.43
CA VAL A 10 2.77 -13.48 -2.56
C VAL A 10 2.32 -12.88 -3.90
N ASN A 11 3.18 -12.12 -4.58
CA ASN A 11 2.90 -11.51 -5.87
C ASN A 11 3.21 -12.43 -7.07
N ASP A 12 3.99 -13.49 -6.87
CA ASP A 12 4.43 -14.39 -7.94
C ASP A 12 3.36 -15.45 -8.24
N VAL A 13 2.23 -14.97 -8.76
CA VAL A 13 1.05 -15.79 -9.09
C VAL A 13 1.06 -16.32 -10.53
N GLY A 14 2.14 -16.06 -11.29
CA GLY A 14 2.26 -16.46 -12.68
C GLY A 14 2.19 -18.00 -12.84
N GLY A 15 1.31 -18.46 -13.72
CA GLY A 15 1.13 -19.89 -14.00
C GLY A 15 0.26 -20.64 -12.98
N LEU A 16 -0.33 -19.95 -12.00
CA LEU A 16 -1.33 -20.53 -11.12
C LEU A 16 -2.72 -20.49 -11.75
N ASP A 17 -3.61 -21.36 -11.29
CA ASP A 17 -5.02 -21.30 -11.63
C ASP A 17 -5.65 -20.03 -11.02
N GLY A 18 -6.27 -19.21 -11.87
CA GLY A 18 -6.81 -17.89 -11.49
C GLY A 18 -8.34 -17.83 -11.48
N GLY A 19 -9.02 -18.92 -11.87
CA GLY A 19 -10.48 -18.94 -11.99
C GLY A 19 -11.02 -17.97 -13.05
N ALA A 20 -12.34 -17.73 -12.98
CA ALA A 20 -13.01 -16.79 -13.87
C ALA A 20 -12.67 -15.33 -13.52
N ILE A 21 -12.44 -14.51 -14.54
CA ILE A 21 -12.12 -13.09 -14.37
C ILE A 21 -13.40 -12.25 -14.46
N ASP A 22 -13.64 -11.42 -13.44
CA ASP A 22 -14.61 -10.35 -13.53
C ASP A 22 -14.09 -9.25 -14.48
N ARG A 23 -14.89 -8.90 -15.50
CA ARG A 23 -14.55 -7.92 -16.53
C ARG A 23 -15.32 -6.61 -16.40
N HIS A 24 -16.14 -6.45 -15.36
CA HIS A 24 -16.82 -5.19 -15.12
C HIS A 24 -15.82 -4.07 -14.85
N GLU A 25 -16.16 -2.88 -15.33
CA GLU A 25 -15.37 -1.70 -15.05
C GLU A 25 -15.54 -1.29 -13.59
N HIS A 26 -14.43 -1.04 -12.91
CA HIS A 26 -14.41 -0.53 -11.55
C HIS A 26 -14.08 0.97 -11.57
N PRO A 27 -15.07 1.87 -11.40
CA PRO A 27 -14.81 3.31 -11.34
C PRO A 27 -14.02 3.64 -10.08
N LYS A 28 -12.92 4.39 -10.23
CA LYS A 28 -12.09 4.78 -9.09
C LYS A 28 -12.88 5.65 -8.11
N THR A 29 -12.97 5.22 -6.87
CA THR A 29 -13.48 6.00 -5.75
C THR A 29 -12.57 7.21 -5.47
N LEU A 30 -13.10 8.21 -4.74
CA LEU A 30 -12.29 9.36 -4.33
C LEU A 30 -11.08 8.96 -3.46
N PHE A 31 -11.25 7.91 -2.63
CA PHE A 31 -10.16 7.35 -1.85
C PHE A 31 -9.03 6.83 -2.75
N GLU A 32 -9.36 6.00 -3.73
CA GLU A 32 -8.39 5.44 -4.66
C GLU A 32 -7.65 6.52 -5.45
N GLN A 33 -8.39 7.53 -5.94
CA GLN A 33 -7.79 8.68 -6.63
C GLN A 33 -6.81 9.46 -5.74
N ARG A 34 -7.14 9.65 -4.46
CA ARG A 34 -6.26 10.34 -3.49
C ARG A 34 -5.00 9.52 -3.18
N VAL A 35 -5.14 8.21 -3.01
CA VAL A 35 -3.99 7.32 -2.78
C VAL A 35 -3.06 7.30 -3.99
N ASP A 36 -3.62 7.20 -5.20
CA ASP A 36 -2.89 7.26 -6.47
C ASP A 36 -2.08 8.56 -6.59
N ALA A 37 -2.75 9.70 -6.40
CA ALA A 37 -2.12 11.02 -6.43
C ALA A 37 -1.02 11.19 -5.37
N LEU A 38 -1.24 10.69 -4.15
CA LEU A 38 -0.25 10.71 -3.08
C LEU A 38 1.01 9.92 -3.46
N VAL A 39 0.84 8.73 -4.02
CA VAL A 39 1.98 7.93 -4.50
C VAL A 39 2.72 8.64 -5.62
N MET A 40 2.01 9.19 -6.62
CA MET A 40 2.62 9.93 -7.72
C MET A 40 3.44 11.13 -7.22
N LEU A 41 2.93 11.85 -6.22
CA LEU A 41 3.63 12.97 -5.59
C LEU A 41 4.92 12.50 -4.88
N LEU A 42 4.82 11.46 -4.04
CA LEU A 42 5.96 11.00 -3.24
C LEU A 42 7.08 10.37 -4.08
N ILE A 43 6.75 9.76 -5.23
CA ILE A 43 7.76 9.21 -6.15
C ILE A 43 8.28 10.24 -7.16
N HIS A 44 7.64 11.40 -7.28
CA HIS A 44 8.04 12.43 -8.23
C HIS A 44 9.51 12.80 -8.01
N PRO A 45 10.35 12.94 -9.07
CA PRO A 45 11.79 13.15 -8.89
C PRO A 45 12.18 14.35 -8.03
N GLU A 46 11.37 15.41 -8.00
CA GLU A 46 11.62 16.60 -7.17
C GLU A 46 11.39 16.35 -5.67
N ILE A 47 10.47 15.46 -5.31
CA ILE A 47 10.21 15.07 -3.91
C ILE A 47 11.09 13.88 -3.54
N GLY A 48 11.04 12.84 -4.37
CA GLY A 48 11.96 11.71 -4.32
C GLY A 48 11.94 10.93 -3.00
N ALA A 49 10.82 10.93 -2.26
CA ALA A 49 10.71 10.28 -0.95
C ALA A 49 11.01 8.77 -1.02
N PHE A 50 10.60 8.12 -2.10
CA PHE A 50 10.99 6.75 -2.45
C PHE A 50 10.82 6.49 -3.95
N LYS A 51 11.27 5.33 -4.43
CA LYS A 51 11.07 4.87 -5.82
C LYS A 51 9.98 3.81 -5.91
N VAL A 52 9.45 3.60 -7.12
CA VAL A 52 8.40 2.61 -7.37
C VAL A 52 8.80 1.20 -6.93
N ASP A 53 10.08 0.83 -7.07
CA ASP A 53 10.58 -0.48 -6.65
C ASP A 53 10.48 -0.67 -5.13
N ALA A 54 10.68 0.40 -4.35
CA ALA A 54 10.51 0.36 -2.90
C ALA A 54 9.03 0.17 -2.50
N LEU A 55 8.11 0.85 -3.20
CA LEU A 55 6.67 0.64 -3.03
C LEU A 55 6.29 -0.81 -3.32
N ARG A 56 6.76 -1.36 -4.45
CA ARG A 56 6.53 -2.76 -4.82
C ARG A 56 7.05 -3.71 -3.75
N ARG A 57 8.32 -3.54 -3.33
CA ARG A 57 8.93 -4.35 -2.26
C ARG A 57 8.06 -4.34 -1.01
N MET A 58 7.61 -3.17 -0.56
CA MET A 58 6.82 -3.04 0.66
C MET A 58 5.44 -3.72 0.52
N VAL A 59 4.78 -3.58 -0.63
CA VAL A 59 3.52 -4.30 -0.92
C VAL A 59 3.71 -5.82 -0.95
N GLU A 60 4.83 -6.28 -1.51
CA GLU A 60 5.18 -7.70 -1.66
C GLU A 60 5.66 -8.35 -0.35
N GLN A 61 5.93 -7.54 0.69
CA GLN A 61 6.25 -8.00 2.05
C GLN A 61 5.00 -8.22 2.92
N ASN A 62 3.80 -7.90 2.43
CA ASN A 62 2.57 -8.26 3.12
C ASN A 62 2.51 -9.77 3.37
N SER A 63 1.86 -10.18 4.47
CA SER A 63 1.51 -11.58 4.69
C SER A 63 0.63 -12.09 3.54
N ALA A 64 0.60 -13.41 3.33
CA ALA A 64 -0.27 -14.00 2.30
C ALA A 64 -1.76 -13.62 2.54
N GLU A 65 -2.18 -13.55 3.80
CA GLU A 65 -3.53 -13.14 4.19
C GLU A 65 -3.81 -11.68 3.84
N ASP A 66 -2.93 -10.76 4.25
CA ASP A 66 -3.08 -9.33 3.96
C ASP A 66 -3.04 -9.06 2.45
N TYR A 67 -2.18 -9.78 1.72
CA TYR A 67 -2.08 -9.67 0.28
C TYR A 67 -3.35 -10.18 -0.43
N ALA A 68 -4.03 -11.18 0.10
CA ALA A 68 -5.28 -11.68 -0.47
C ALA A 68 -6.49 -10.80 -0.11
N THR A 69 -6.53 -10.21 1.09
CA THR A 69 -7.73 -9.56 1.64
C THR A 69 -7.76 -8.04 1.43
N LEU A 70 -6.61 -7.36 1.46
CA LEU A 70 -6.57 -5.91 1.26
C LEU A 70 -6.89 -5.55 -0.19
N GLY A 71 -7.69 -4.49 -0.37
CA GLY A 71 -7.90 -3.87 -1.68
C GLY A 71 -6.59 -3.35 -2.29
N TYR A 72 -6.52 -3.23 -3.62
CA TYR A 72 -5.31 -2.82 -4.32
C TYR A 72 -4.73 -1.50 -3.78
N TYR A 73 -5.56 -0.46 -3.67
CA TYR A 73 -5.15 0.84 -3.14
C TYR A 73 -4.97 0.86 -1.61
N GLN A 74 -5.56 -0.09 -0.87
CA GLN A 74 -5.29 -0.24 0.56
C GLN A 74 -3.86 -0.75 0.81
N LYS A 75 -3.39 -1.69 -0.03
CA LYS A 75 -1.99 -2.14 0.00
C LYS A 75 -1.02 -0.98 -0.26
N TRP A 76 -1.35 -0.10 -1.20
CA TRP A 76 -0.54 1.08 -1.51
C TRP A 76 -0.45 2.05 -0.34
N VAL A 77 -1.58 2.46 0.25
CA VAL A 77 -1.52 3.43 1.37
C VAL A 77 -0.81 2.87 2.60
N ARG A 78 -0.96 1.55 2.87
CA ARG A 78 -0.18 0.87 3.91
C ARG A 78 1.32 0.91 3.60
N ALA A 79 1.70 0.56 2.37
CA ALA A 79 3.10 0.59 1.95
C ALA A 79 3.70 2.01 2.00
N VAL A 80 2.92 3.04 1.64
CA VAL A 80 3.34 4.44 1.78
C VAL A 80 3.61 4.78 3.24
N ARG A 81 2.69 4.46 4.16
CA ARG A 81 2.90 4.67 5.60
C ARG A 81 4.19 4.02 6.07
N ASP A 82 4.38 2.74 5.73
CA ASP A 82 5.52 1.96 6.19
C ASP A 82 6.84 2.46 5.59
N LEU A 83 6.83 2.92 4.33
CA LEU A 83 8.01 3.54 3.71
C LEU A 83 8.35 4.90 4.31
N LEU A 84 7.37 5.75 4.61
CA LEU A 84 7.65 7.04 5.25
C LEU A 84 8.29 6.86 6.63
N ILE A 85 7.90 5.80 7.35
CA ILE A 85 8.54 5.40 8.60
C ILE A 85 9.94 4.82 8.35
N GLU A 86 10.10 3.90 7.39
CA GLU A 86 11.38 3.27 7.05
C GLU A 86 12.43 4.31 6.62
N GLN A 87 12.01 5.39 5.94
CA GLN A 87 12.87 6.49 5.51
C GLN A 87 13.02 7.59 6.57
N GLU A 88 12.49 7.40 7.79
CA GLU A 88 12.54 8.36 8.90
C GLU A 88 11.93 9.75 8.56
N ILE A 89 11.05 9.80 7.56
CA ILE A 89 10.34 11.04 7.16
C ILE A 89 9.22 11.35 8.16
N LEU A 90 8.59 10.29 8.69
CA LEU A 90 7.59 10.38 9.75
C LEU A 90 7.87 9.31 10.80
N THR A 91 7.52 9.58 12.05
CA THR A 91 7.50 8.54 13.09
C THR A 91 6.12 7.89 13.23
N PRO A 92 6.03 6.67 13.79
CA PRO A 92 4.75 6.06 14.14
C PRO A 92 3.89 6.97 15.04
N GLU A 93 4.51 7.68 15.98
CA GLU A 93 3.83 8.57 16.92
C GLU A 93 3.23 9.79 16.22
N GLU A 94 3.92 10.37 15.24
CA GLU A 94 3.39 11.48 14.44
C GLU A 94 2.15 11.06 13.64
N ILE A 95 2.18 9.86 13.07
CA ILE A 95 1.05 9.28 12.34
C ILE A 95 -0.12 9.04 13.30
N GLU A 96 0.10 8.41 14.45
CA GLU A 96 -0.98 8.14 15.42
C GLU A 96 -1.58 9.41 15.99
N LYS A 97 -0.74 10.41 16.31
CA LYS A 97 -1.20 11.74 16.71
C LYS A 97 -2.09 12.34 15.63
N LYS A 98 -1.66 12.29 14.36
CA LYS A 98 -2.45 12.86 13.26
C LYS A 98 -3.75 12.12 13.05
N LEU A 99 -3.75 10.79 13.16
CA LEU A 99 -4.95 9.98 13.07
C LEU A 99 -5.94 10.31 14.19
N ALA A 100 -5.48 10.55 15.42
CA ALA A 100 -6.32 11.00 16.53
C ALA A 100 -6.98 12.36 16.24
N GLU A 101 -6.23 13.34 15.75
CA GLU A 101 -6.76 14.65 15.34
C GLU A 101 -7.82 14.52 14.23
N VAL A 102 -7.55 13.68 13.23
CA VAL A 102 -8.48 13.43 12.12
C VAL A 102 -9.75 12.77 12.62
N ARG A 103 -9.65 11.72 13.47
CA ARG A 103 -10.79 11.03 14.07
C ARG A 103 -11.67 11.98 14.90
N ALA A 104 -11.06 12.86 15.70
CA ALA A 104 -11.79 13.87 16.46
C ALA A 104 -12.58 14.81 15.55
N ARG A 105 -11.94 15.33 14.48
CA ARG A 105 -12.61 16.21 13.51
C ARG A 105 -13.81 15.54 12.82
N TYR A 106 -13.69 14.25 12.48
CA TYR A 106 -14.79 13.47 11.90
C TYR A 106 -15.94 13.25 12.90
N ALA A 107 -15.63 13.00 14.18
CA ALA A 107 -16.64 12.84 15.23
C ALA A 107 -17.42 14.15 15.50
N GLU A 108 -16.78 15.30 15.29
CA GLU A 108 -17.40 16.63 15.44
C GLU A 108 -18.21 17.09 14.21
N GLY A 109 -18.37 16.23 13.20
CA GLY A 109 -19.16 16.51 11.99
C GLY A 109 -18.38 17.13 10.82
N GLY A 110 -17.05 17.12 10.87
CA GLY A 110 -16.21 17.53 9.75
C GLY A 110 -16.11 16.43 8.70
N SER A 111 -16.58 16.73 7.48
CA SER A 111 -16.58 15.83 6.30
C SER A 111 -15.22 15.32 5.85
#